data_AF-A0A6B3I995-F1
#
_entry.id   AF-A0A6B3I995-F1
#
_cell.length_a   1.000
_cell.length_b   1.000
_cell.length_c   1.000
_cell.angle_alpha   90.00
_cell.angle_beta   90.00
_cell.angle_gamma   90.00
#
_symmetry.space_group_name_H-M   'P 1'
#
loop_
_entity.id
_entity.type
_entity.pdbx_description
1 polymer ?
#
loop_
_entity_poly.entity_id
_entity_poly.type
_entity_poly.pdbx_seq_one_letter_code
_entity_poly.pdbx_strand_id
1 'polypeptide(L)'
;KNWSVGKDKNGKDKRLKLNFDAVDYQSTVWVNGTKVAEHTGGYTGFSADITDSLKGGGPQEIVVAVTDRTGPNQPKGKQSTNPGGIVYTPSSGIWQTVWMEPVAPAAIDSLTTTPNIDTGRLAVTVNSAKASGNARITAVARDRKGKVVGTVTGPANRELSLQVKNQRLWSPDDPYLYDLDVSLTDGRSKDSVESYF
;
A
#
# COMPACT_ATOMS: atom_id res chain seq x y z
N LYS A 1 9.25 19.84 7.03
CA LYS A 1 8.03 20.01 6.20
C LYS A 1 6.85 20.17 7.15
N ASN A 2 6.03 21.22 7.01
CA ASN A 2 4.80 21.36 7.79
C ASN A 2 3.68 20.61 7.04
N TRP A 3 3.03 19.66 7.70
CA TRP A 3 1.91 18.90 7.15
C TRP A 3 0.64 19.32 7.88
N SER A 4 -0.42 19.63 7.13
CA SER A 4 -1.77 19.80 7.69
C SER A 4 -2.54 18.50 7.49
N VAL A 5 -2.99 17.92 8.59
CA VAL A 5 -3.74 16.66 8.65
C VAL A 5 -5.10 16.97 9.25
N GLY A 6 -6.16 16.36 8.72
CA GLY A 6 -7.54 16.73 9.03
C GLY A 6 -8.25 17.15 7.75
N LYS A 7 -8.39 18.44 7.48
CA LYS A 7 -9.05 18.92 6.25
C LYS A 7 -8.05 19.20 5.14
N ASP A 8 -8.32 18.69 3.94
CA ASP A 8 -7.59 19.10 2.74
C ASP A 8 -7.88 20.59 2.39
N LYS A 9 -7.20 21.12 1.37
CA LYS A 9 -7.40 22.50 0.89
C LYS A 9 -8.85 22.83 0.47
N ASN A 10 -9.71 21.83 0.32
CA ASN A 10 -11.12 21.97 -0.03
C ASN A 10 -12.05 21.67 1.17
N GLY A 11 -11.52 21.55 2.39
CA GLY A 11 -12.29 21.30 3.60
C GLY A 11 -12.74 19.85 3.80
N LYS A 12 -12.21 18.89 3.02
CA LYS A 12 -12.58 17.48 3.13
C LYS A 12 -11.75 16.76 4.19
N ASP A 13 -12.42 15.96 5.01
CA ASP A 13 -11.76 15.14 6.01
C ASP A 13 -10.81 14.13 5.34
N LYS A 14 -9.61 14.02 5.90
CA LYS A 14 -8.53 13.12 5.51
C LYS A 14 -8.04 12.38 6.74
N ARG A 15 -7.63 11.14 6.51
CA ARG A 15 -6.91 10.32 7.49
C ARG A 15 -5.44 10.30 7.11
N LEU A 16 -4.54 10.17 8.08
CA LEU A 16 -3.11 10.08 7.85
C LEU A 16 -2.63 8.67 8.16
N LYS A 17 -2.08 8.04 7.14
CA LYS A 17 -1.44 6.74 7.25
C LYS A 17 0.07 6.92 7.34
N LEU A 18 0.69 6.29 8.31
CA LEU A 18 2.14 6.16 8.47
C LEU A 18 2.55 4.80 7.89
N ASN A 19 3.46 4.81 6.93
CA ASN A 19 3.91 3.65 6.18
C ASN A 19 5.39 3.37 6.45
N PHE A 20 5.69 2.09 6.65
CA PHE A 20 7.04 1.55 6.76
C PHE A 20 7.21 0.52 5.65
N ASP A 21 8.17 0.71 4.77
CA ASP A 21 8.40 -0.23 3.67
C ASP A 21 9.09 -1.52 4.16
N ALA A 22 9.94 -1.44 5.20
CA ALA A 22 10.51 -2.59 5.92
C ALA A 22 11.23 -2.16 7.22
N VAL A 23 11.07 -2.95 8.28
CA VAL A 23 11.79 -2.79 9.57
C VAL A 23 12.20 -4.16 10.09
N ASP A 24 13.49 -4.42 10.29
CA ASP A 24 13.97 -5.73 10.75
C ASP A 24 14.30 -5.70 12.26
N TYR A 25 13.64 -6.46 13.15
CA TYR A 25 12.71 -7.56 12.88
C TYR A 25 11.34 -7.39 13.55
N GLN A 26 11.32 -7.19 14.87
CA GLN A 26 10.10 -6.93 15.63
C GLN A 26 10.02 -5.45 15.93
N SER A 27 8.95 -4.81 15.46
CA SER A 27 8.76 -3.38 15.61
C SER A 27 7.45 -3.07 16.35
N THR A 28 7.51 -2.03 17.17
CA THR A 28 6.34 -1.40 17.78
C THR A 28 6.43 0.10 17.55
N VAL A 29 5.32 0.70 17.13
CA VAL A 29 5.25 2.12 16.77
C VAL A 29 4.29 2.83 17.71
N TRP A 30 4.73 3.97 18.23
CA TRP A 30 3.91 4.89 19.01
C TRP A 30 3.87 6.27 18.36
N VAL A 31 2.72 6.92 18.44
CA VAL A 31 2.53 8.33 18.08
C VAL A 31 2.00 9.07 19.29
N ASN A 32 2.72 10.08 19.76
CA ASN A 32 2.41 10.85 20.97
C ASN A 32 2.08 9.95 22.19
N GLY A 33 2.83 8.86 22.37
CA GLY A 33 2.64 7.90 23.45
C GLY A 33 1.53 6.86 23.22
N THR A 34 0.70 6.98 22.18
CA THR A 34 -0.30 5.97 21.82
C THR A 34 0.33 4.91 20.91
N LYS A 35 0.23 3.62 21.27
CA LYS A 35 0.67 2.51 20.41
C LYS A 35 -0.27 2.42 19.19
N VAL A 36 0.30 2.52 17.98
CA VAL A 36 -0.49 2.54 16.73
C VAL A 36 -0.27 1.29 15.87
N ALA A 37 0.87 0.60 16.00
CA ALA A 37 1.13 -0.63 15.26
C ALA A 37 2.17 -1.52 15.94
N GLU A 38 2.08 -2.81 15.63
CA GLU A 38 3.10 -3.83 15.88
C GLU A 38 3.30 -4.63 14.60
N HIS A 39 4.55 -4.93 14.25
CA HIS A 39 4.88 -5.74 13.08
C HIS A 39 6.06 -6.66 13.37
N THR A 40 5.99 -7.89 12.87
CA THR A 40 7.08 -8.87 12.92
C THR A 40 7.37 -9.34 11.51
N GLY A 41 8.57 -9.06 11.01
CA GLY A 41 8.96 -9.33 9.63
C GLY A 41 9.92 -8.28 9.09
N GLY A 42 11.11 -8.69 8.66
CA GLY A 42 12.15 -7.77 8.20
C GLY A 42 12.05 -7.32 6.74
N TYR A 43 11.15 -7.92 5.95
CA TYR A 43 11.15 -7.76 4.48
C TYR A 43 9.77 -7.36 3.91
N THR A 44 8.82 -7.03 4.77
CA THR A 44 7.46 -6.67 4.39
C THR A 44 7.11 -5.30 4.93
N GLY A 45 6.37 -4.54 4.12
CA GLY A 45 5.84 -3.26 4.55
C GLY A 45 4.65 -3.41 5.49
N PHE A 46 4.42 -2.39 6.31
CA PHE A 46 3.24 -2.27 7.16
C PHE A 46 2.87 -0.81 7.38
N SER A 47 1.64 -0.59 7.85
CA SER A 47 1.10 0.75 7.98
C SER A 47 0.23 0.90 9.22
N ALA A 48 0.08 2.14 9.69
CA ALA A 48 -0.83 2.50 10.77
C ALA A 48 -1.61 3.76 10.39
N ASP A 49 -2.91 3.78 10.67
CA ASP A 49 -3.66 5.03 10.68
C ASP A 49 -3.39 5.76 12.00
N ILE A 50 -2.74 6.92 11.91
CA ILE A 50 -2.29 7.67 13.08
C ILE A 50 -3.15 8.90 13.35
N THR A 51 -4.21 9.12 12.56
CA THR A 51 -5.04 10.34 12.59
C THR A 51 -5.49 10.69 14.00
N ASP A 52 -6.02 9.70 14.71
CA ASP A 52 -6.65 9.88 16.02
C ASP A 52 -5.62 9.97 17.17
N SER A 53 -4.33 9.72 16.89
CA SER A 53 -3.21 9.88 17.84
C SER A 53 -2.48 11.22 17.69
N LEU A 54 -2.84 12.04 16.69
CA LEU A 54 -2.22 13.33 16.46
C LEU A 54 -2.77 14.41 17.39
N LYS A 55 -1.90 15.33 17.81
CA LYS A 55 -2.32 16.59 18.42
C LYS A 55 -2.88 17.50 17.32
N GLY A 56 -3.88 18.33 17.63
CA GLY A 56 -4.48 19.25 16.64
C GLY A 56 -3.50 20.27 16.03
N GLY A 57 -2.34 20.49 16.64
CA GLY A 57 -1.26 21.31 16.09
C GLY A 57 0.05 21.15 16.85
N GLY A 58 1.12 21.75 16.32
CA GLY A 58 2.46 21.69 16.90
C GLY A 58 3.23 20.41 16.57
N PRO A 59 4.40 20.21 17.22
CA PRO A 59 5.22 19.02 17.01
C PRO A 59 4.50 17.73 17.40
N GLN A 60 4.68 16.71 16.57
CA GLN A 60 4.21 15.34 16.79
C GLN A 60 5.43 14.46 17.05
N GLU A 61 5.29 13.49 17.94
CA GLU A 61 6.34 12.50 18.22
C GLU A 61 5.97 11.15 17.63
N ILE A 62 6.92 10.51 16.96
CA ILE A 62 6.84 9.12 16.51
C ILE A 62 8.01 8.38 17.16
N VAL A 63 7.71 7.33 17.92
CA VAL A 63 8.70 6.44 18.52
C VAL A 63 8.56 5.07 17.86
N VAL A 64 9.69 4.50 17.44
CA VAL A 64 9.75 3.16 16.86
C VAL A 64 10.75 2.35 17.67
N ALA A 65 10.27 1.35 18.40
CA ALA A 65 11.14 0.37 19.03
C ALA A 65 11.36 -0.79 18.05
N VAL A 66 12.61 -1.21 17.89
CA VAL A 66 12.98 -2.33 17.03
C VAL A 66 13.81 -3.31 17.83
N THR A 67 13.44 -4.58 17.78
CA THR A 67 14.19 -5.69 18.37
C THR A 67 14.50 -6.70 17.28
N ASP A 68 15.79 -7.02 17.14
CA ASP A 68 16.27 -8.16 16.39
C ASP A 68 17.25 -8.93 17.26
N ARG A 69 17.00 -10.23 17.44
CA ARG A 69 17.88 -11.12 18.20
C ARG A 69 18.73 -12.02 17.29
N THR A 70 18.51 -11.93 15.98
CA THR A 70 19.08 -12.83 14.97
C THR A 70 18.90 -14.30 15.38
N GLY A 71 17.71 -14.62 15.90
CA GLY A 71 17.44 -15.85 16.64
C GLY A 71 17.29 -17.09 15.74
N PRO A 72 17.15 -18.29 16.32
CA PRO A 72 16.87 -19.51 15.57
C PRO A 72 15.44 -19.56 15.01
N ASN A 73 14.49 -18.83 15.62
CA ASN A 73 13.07 -18.83 15.26
C ASN A 73 12.67 -17.59 14.44
N GLN A 74 13.58 -17.10 13.61
CA GLN A 74 13.45 -15.87 12.83
C GLN A 74 13.94 -16.13 11.39
N PRO A 75 13.18 -15.70 10.37
CA PRO A 75 13.70 -15.61 9.01
C PRO A 75 14.84 -14.60 8.97
N LYS A 76 16.08 -15.08 8.87
CA LYS A 76 17.30 -14.24 8.88
C LYS A 76 18.08 -14.27 7.57
N GLY A 77 17.60 -15.02 6.57
CA GLY A 77 18.31 -15.22 5.32
C GLY A 77 19.74 -15.72 5.55
N LYS A 78 20.72 -15.04 4.94
CA LYS A 78 22.15 -15.32 5.14
C LYS A 78 22.78 -14.49 6.27
N GLN A 79 22.03 -14.08 7.29
CA GLN A 79 22.56 -13.32 8.41
C GLN A 79 22.85 -14.21 9.62
N SER A 80 23.98 -13.98 10.30
CA SER A 80 24.42 -14.78 11.46
C SER A 80 25.21 -13.95 12.46
N THR A 81 25.04 -14.21 13.76
CA THR A 81 25.88 -13.64 14.83
C THR A 81 27.33 -14.12 14.79
N ASN A 82 27.61 -15.17 14.01
CA ASN A 82 28.95 -15.64 13.67
C ASN A 82 29.08 -15.67 12.13
N PRO A 83 29.34 -14.53 11.48
CA PRO A 83 29.40 -14.43 10.01
C PRO A 83 30.68 -15.06 9.44
N GLY A 84 30.66 -15.43 8.15
CA GLY A 84 31.77 -16.11 7.47
C GLY A 84 31.39 -16.67 6.11
N GLY A 85 32.33 -16.70 5.16
CA GLY A 85 32.05 -17.16 3.80
C GLY A 85 30.90 -16.38 3.15
N ILE A 86 29.80 -17.06 2.83
CA ILE A 86 28.61 -16.46 2.21
C ILE A 86 27.58 -15.93 3.23
N VAL A 87 27.79 -16.09 4.54
CA VAL A 87 26.88 -15.56 5.58
C VAL A 87 27.39 -14.23 6.13
N TYR A 88 26.49 -13.25 6.10
CA TYR A 88 26.72 -11.84 6.41
C TYR A 88 26.49 -11.53 7.89
N THR A 89 27.07 -10.41 8.32
CA THR A 89 26.77 -9.77 9.61
C THR A 89 25.29 -9.41 9.68
N PRO A 90 24.63 -9.54 10.85
CA PRO A 90 23.22 -9.19 10.98
C PRO A 90 22.99 -7.69 10.84
N SER A 91 21.90 -7.33 10.19
CA SER A 91 21.44 -5.95 10.00
C SER A 91 20.02 -5.83 10.52
N SER A 92 19.77 -4.80 11.31
CA SER A 92 18.47 -4.56 11.96
C SER A 92 18.09 -3.09 11.84
N GLY A 93 16.87 -2.75 12.23
CA GLY A 93 16.34 -1.41 12.23
C GLY A 93 15.48 -1.12 11.01
N ILE A 94 15.22 0.17 10.81
CA ILE A 94 14.49 0.68 9.66
C ILE A 94 15.46 0.76 8.48
N TRP A 95 15.35 -0.19 7.53
CA TRP A 95 16.28 -0.27 6.39
C TRP A 95 15.64 0.07 5.04
N GLN A 96 14.34 0.35 5.04
CA GLN A 96 13.59 0.91 3.90
C GLN A 96 12.85 2.19 4.31
N THR A 97 12.23 2.86 3.33
CA THR A 97 11.59 4.16 3.51
C THR A 97 10.49 4.15 4.57
N VAL A 98 10.43 5.24 5.35
CA VAL A 98 9.29 5.59 6.19
C VAL A 98 8.66 6.85 5.65
N TRP A 99 7.35 6.81 5.43
CA TRP A 99 6.63 7.91 4.80
C TRP A 99 5.20 8.01 5.33
N MET A 100 4.55 9.13 5.06
CA MET A 100 3.17 9.37 5.48
C MET A 100 2.34 9.79 4.28
N GLU A 101 1.07 9.39 4.27
CA GLU A 101 0.12 9.73 3.21
C GLU A 101 -1.25 10.16 3.74
N PRO A 102 -1.80 11.28 3.25
CA PRO A 102 -3.16 11.68 3.53
C PRO A 102 -4.13 10.93 2.62
N VAL A 103 -4.99 10.09 3.19
CA VAL A 103 -5.99 9.29 2.47
C VAL A 103 -7.41 9.77 2.75
N ALA A 104 -8.34 9.45 1.86
CA ALA A 104 -9.76 9.72 2.11
C ALA A 104 -10.30 8.88 3.29
N PRO A 105 -11.44 9.23 3.91
CA PRO A 105 -12.00 8.46 5.02
C PRO A 105 -12.35 7.01 4.64
N ALA A 106 -12.87 6.82 3.42
CA ALA A 106 -12.91 5.54 2.73
C ALA A 106 -11.82 5.55 1.66
N ALA A 107 -10.73 4.84 1.92
CA ALA A 107 -9.54 4.78 1.09
C ALA A 107 -9.34 3.41 0.46
N ILE A 108 -8.58 3.33 -0.62
CA ILE A 108 -8.14 2.07 -1.21
C ILE A 108 -7.02 1.49 -0.33
N ASP A 109 -7.29 0.37 0.33
CA ASP A 109 -6.32 -0.28 1.24
C ASP A 109 -5.40 -1.26 0.50
N SER A 110 -5.94 -1.95 -0.51
CA SER A 110 -5.16 -2.82 -1.39
C SER A 110 -5.83 -3.01 -2.75
N LEU A 111 -4.99 -3.32 -3.74
CA LEU A 111 -5.36 -3.65 -5.10
C LEU A 111 -4.72 -5.00 -5.45
N THR A 112 -5.53 -5.97 -5.84
CA THR A 112 -5.07 -7.25 -6.37
C THR A 112 -5.52 -7.38 -7.81
N THR A 113 -4.57 -7.69 -8.70
CA THR A 113 -4.82 -7.91 -10.11
C THR A 113 -4.33 -9.29 -10.52
N THR A 114 -5.15 -10.02 -11.27
CA THR A 114 -4.81 -11.35 -11.79
C THR A 114 -5.13 -11.41 -13.28
N PRO A 115 -4.14 -11.43 -14.17
CA PRO A 115 -4.37 -11.54 -15.61
C PRO A 115 -4.76 -12.97 -16.01
N ASN A 116 -5.71 -13.10 -16.92
CA ASN A 116 -6.08 -14.34 -17.59
C ASN A 116 -5.91 -14.17 -19.09
N ILE A 117 -4.85 -14.80 -19.63
CA ILE A 117 -4.45 -14.61 -21.02
C ILE A 117 -5.43 -15.26 -22.01
N ASP A 118 -6.06 -16.37 -21.65
CA ASP A 118 -6.95 -17.12 -22.54
C ASP A 118 -8.27 -16.36 -22.80
N THR A 119 -8.74 -15.62 -21.80
CA THR A 119 -10.00 -14.87 -21.87
C THR A 119 -9.80 -13.39 -22.17
N GLY A 120 -8.55 -12.89 -22.16
CA GLY A 120 -8.24 -11.48 -22.35
C GLY A 120 -8.80 -10.60 -21.24
N ARG A 121 -8.76 -11.08 -19.99
CA ARG A 121 -9.37 -10.43 -18.83
C ARG A 121 -8.36 -10.20 -17.72
N LEU A 122 -8.51 -9.07 -17.04
CA LEU A 122 -7.87 -8.78 -15.77
C LEU A 122 -8.93 -8.88 -14.67
N ALA A 123 -8.77 -9.82 -13.75
CA ALA A 123 -9.53 -9.82 -12.51
C ALA A 123 -8.95 -8.73 -11.60
N VAL A 124 -9.80 -7.80 -11.13
CA VAL A 124 -9.41 -6.66 -10.31
C VAL A 124 -10.21 -6.69 -9.02
N THR A 125 -9.54 -6.86 -7.89
CA THR A 125 -10.16 -6.73 -6.56
C THR A 125 -9.57 -5.53 -5.84
N VAL A 126 -10.43 -4.58 -5.47
CA VAL A 126 -10.04 -3.38 -4.72
C VAL A 126 -10.67 -3.45 -3.34
N ASN A 127 -9.82 -3.55 -2.31
CA ASN A 127 -10.27 -3.65 -0.94
C ASN A 127 -10.25 -2.27 -0.26
N SER A 128 -11.29 -2.01 0.51
CA SER A 128 -11.42 -0.85 1.38
C SER A 128 -12.21 -1.25 2.62
N ALA A 129 -11.54 -1.28 3.77
CA ALA A 129 -12.11 -1.67 5.07
C ALA A 129 -13.13 -0.64 5.60
N LYS A 130 -13.04 0.61 5.12
CA LYS A 130 -13.92 1.73 5.54
C LYS A 130 -14.96 2.11 4.48
N ALA A 131 -14.96 1.46 3.32
CA ALA A 131 -15.97 1.68 2.29
C ALA A 131 -17.35 1.20 2.75
N SER A 132 -18.38 2.00 2.47
CA SER A 132 -19.78 1.62 2.66
C SER A 132 -20.22 0.55 1.63
N GLY A 133 -21.37 -0.09 1.87
CA GLY A 133 -21.96 -1.02 0.91
C GLY A 133 -22.37 -0.37 -0.43
N ASN A 134 -22.44 0.96 -0.50
CA ASN A 134 -22.74 1.70 -1.72
C ASN A 134 -21.48 2.15 -2.48
N ALA A 135 -20.30 1.88 -1.94
CA ALA A 135 -19.05 2.31 -2.53
C ALA A 135 -18.81 1.66 -3.89
N ARG A 136 -18.35 2.45 -4.86
CA ARG A 136 -18.11 2.02 -6.23
C ARG A 136 -16.64 2.17 -6.60
N ILE A 137 -16.17 1.17 -7.34
CA ILE A 137 -14.85 1.16 -7.96
C ILE A 137 -15.01 1.43 -9.44
N THR A 138 -14.12 2.21 -10.01
CA THR A 138 -13.88 2.27 -11.47
C THR A 138 -12.41 2.01 -11.72
N ALA A 139 -12.11 1.00 -12.52
CA ALA A 139 -10.77 0.65 -12.96
C ALA A 139 -10.66 0.86 -14.49
N VAL A 140 -9.62 1.56 -14.93
CA VAL A 140 -9.39 1.93 -16.33
C VAL A 140 -7.99 1.48 -16.73
N ALA A 141 -7.90 0.59 -17.72
CA ALA A 141 -6.64 0.16 -18.29
C ALA A 141 -6.27 1.02 -19.51
N ARG A 142 -5.01 1.42 -19.62
CA ARG A 142 -4.47 2.22 -20.74
C ARG A 142 -3.24 1.58 -21.35
N ASP A 143 -3.12 1.71 -22.67
CA ASP A 143 -1.89 1.36 -23.38
C ASP A 143 -0.80 2.42 -23.14
N ARG A 144 0.44 2.14 -23.57
CA ARG A 144 1.59 3.04 -23.40
C ARG A 144 1.44 4.41 -24.11
N LYS A 145 0.44 4.56 -24.99
CA LYS A 145 0.09 5.84 -25.64
C LYS A 145 -1.04 6.58 -24.89
N GLY A 146 -1.46 6.07 -23.73
CA GLY A 146 -2.54 6.60 -22.91
C GLY A 146 -3.95 6.25 -23.39
N LYS A 147 -4.08 5.42 -24.44
CA LYS A 147 -5.40 5.03 -24.98
C LYS A 147 -6.06 4.06 -24.03
N VAL A 148 -7.31 4.33 -23.67
CA VAL A 148 -8.13 3.39 -22.88
C VAL A 148 -8.37 2.12 -23.68
N VAL A 149 -7.98 0.98 -23.11
CA VAL A 149 -8.14 -0.36 -23.69
C VAL A 149 -9.16 -1.22 -22.95
N GLY A 150 -9.57 -0.80 -21.75
CA GLY A 150 -10.61 -1.45 -20.97
C GLY A 150 -11.05 -0.60 -19.79
N THR A 151 -12.32 -0.74 -19.42
CA THR A 151 -12.90 -0.09 -18.24
C THR A 151 -13.86 -1.05 -17.57
N VAL A 152 -13.85 -1.12 -16.24
CA VAL A 152 -14.87 -1.81 -15.45
C VAL A 152 -15.28 -0.97 -14.26
N THR A 153 -16.57 -1.03 -13.91
CA THR A 153 -17.13 -0.39 -12.72
C THR A 153 -17.94 -1.40 -11.93
N GLY A 154 -17.83 -1.38 -10.61
CA GLY A 154 -18.56 -2.30 -9.76
C GLY A 154 -18.50 -1.93 -8.28
N PRO A 155 -19.06 -2.75 -7.38
CA PRO A 155 -18.94 -2.53 -5.95
C PRO A 155 -17.48 -2.70 -5.48
N ALA A 156 -17.09 -1.97 -4.43
CA ALA A 156 -15.83 -2.23 -3.72
C ALA A 156 -15.85 -3.62 -3.03
N ASN A 157 -14.68 -4.14 -2.67
CA ASN A 157 -14.52 -5.42 -1.97
C ASN A 157 -15.08 -6.64 -2.73
N ARG A 158 -15.16 -6.54 -4.07
CA ARG A 158 -15.58 -7.61 -4.98
C ARG A 158 -14.61 -7.69 -6.15
N GLU A 159 -14.48 -8.89 -6.70
CA GLU A 159 -13.75 -9.08 -7.94
C GLU A 159 -14.54 -8.49 -9.11
N LEU A 160 -13.87 -7.65 -9.89
CA LEU A 160 -14.37 -7.03 -11.12
C LEU A 160 -13.61 -7.61 -12.31
N SER A 161 -14.31 -7.85 -13.41
CA SER A 161 -13.68 -8.36 -14.64
C SER A 161 -13.49 -7.25 -15.65
N LEU A 162 -12.23 -6.82 -15.82
CA LEU A 162 -11.85 -5.83 -16.83
C LEU A 162 -11.40 -6.55 -18.10
N GLN A 163 -12.09 -6.28 -19.22
CA GLN A 163 -11.74 -6.87 -20.51
C GLN A 163 -10.68 -6.03 -21.24
N VAL A 164 -9.61 -6.66 -21.72
CA VAL A 164 -8.58 -6.05 -22.59
C VAL A 164 -8.54 -6.84 -23.89
N LYS A 165 -9.19 -6.30 -24.94
CA LYS A 165 -9.22 -6.98 -26.25
C LYS A 165 -7.88 -6.83 -26.97
N ASN A 166 -7.47 -7.86 -27.71
CA ASN A 166 -6.21 -7.88 -28.48
C ASN A 166 -5.01 -7.48 -27.63
N GLN A 167 -4.90 -8.07 -26.44
CA GLN A 167 -3.86 -7.77 -25.47
C GLN A 167 -2.46 -8.00 -26.05
N ARG A 168 -1.53 -7.12 -25.69
CA ARG A 168 -0.09 -7.30 -25.88
C ARG A 168 0.46 -7.85 -24.57
N LEU A 169 0.95 -9.07 -24.60
CA LEU A 169 1.44 -9.77 -23.42
C LEU A 169 2.79 -9.21 -22.97
N TRP A 170 3.01 -9.18 -21.66
CA TRP A 170 4.33 -9.01 -21.09
C TRP A 170 5.15 -10.29 -21.27
N SER A 171 6.40 -10.15 -21.69
CA SER A 171 7.42 -11.20 -21.65
C SER A 171 8.80 -10.60 -21.37
N PRO A 172 9.83 -11.41 -21.04
CA PRO A 172 11.19 -10.91 -20.92
C PRO A 172 11.72 -10.22 -22.20
N ASP A 173 11.27 -10.68 -23.38
CA ASP A 173 11.65 -10.11 -24.69
C ASP A 173 10.81 -8.87 -25.05
N ASP A 174 9.60 -8.76 -24.50
CA ASP A 174 8.68 -7.64 -24.68
C ASP A 174 8.02 -7.27 -23.35
N PRO A 175 8.71 -6.49 -22.48
CA PRO A 175 8.23 -6.16 -21.14
C PRO A 175 7.16 -5.06 -21.18
N TYR A 176 6.11 -5.28 -21.97
CA TYR A 176 5.01 -4.37 -22.18
C TYR A 176 4.11 -4.34 -20.94
N LEU A 177 3.82 -3.14 -20.44
CA LEU A 177 2.91 -2.91 -19.30
C LEU A 177 1.76 -2.01 -19.73
N TYR A 178 0.58 -2.29 -19.19
CA TYR A 178 -0.57 -1.39 -19.22
C TYR A 178 -0.61 -0.56 -17.94
N ASP A 179 -0.99 0.71 -18.06
CA ASP A 179 -1.32 1.51 -16.88
C ASP A 179 -2.73 1.16 -16.39
N LEU A 180 -2.93 1.17 -15.08
CA LEU A 180 -4.21 0.90 -14.44
C LEU A 180 -4.56 2.02 -13.46
N ASP A 181 -5.52 2.85 -13.85
CA ASP A 181 -6.10 3.89 -12.99
C ASP A 181 -7.27 3.29 -12.21
N VAL A 182 -7.21 3.30 -10.88
CA VAL A 182 -8.28 2.81 -10.01
C VAL A 182 -8.82 3.95 -9.17
N SER A 183 -10.13 4.10 -9.14
CA SER A 183 -10.82 5.08 -8.28
C SER A 183 -11.91 4.44 -7.46
N LEU A 184 -12.01 4.87 -6.21
CA LEU A 184 -13.05 4.54 -5.25
C LEU A 184 -13.92 5.77 -5.01
N THR A 185 -15.23 5.62 -5.10
CA THR A 185 -16.21 6.64 -4.73
C THR A 185 -17.17 6.11 -3.69
N ASP A 186 -17.37 6.88 -2.61
CA ASP A 186 -18.30 6.55 -1.54
C ASP A 186 -18.99 7.83 -1.04
N GLY A 187 -20.19 8.08 -1.57
CA GLY A 187 -20.87 9.37 -1.39
C GLY A 187 -20.04 10.54 -1.91
N ARG A 188 -19.55 11.39 -1.00
CA ARG A 188 -18.65 12.53 -1.31
C ARG A 188 -17.16 12.19 -1.19
N SER A 189 -16.83 11.03 -0.61
CA SER A 189 -15.47 10.53 -0.51
C SER A 189 -15.02 10.05 -1.89
N LYS A 190 -13.80 10.41 -2.26
CA LYS A 190 -13.15 9.91 -3.48
C LYS A 190 -11.68 9.66 -3.17
N ASP A 191 -11.22 8.49 -3.60
CA ASP A 191 -9.84 8.08 -3.51
C ASP A 191 -9.39 7.46 -4.84
N SER A 192 -8.09 7.44 -5.11
CA SER A 192 -7.55 6.88 -6.33
C SER A 192 -6.11 6.43 -6.17
N VAL A 193 -5.76 5.36 -6.87
CA VAL A 193 -4.39 4.84 -6.98
C VAL A 193 -4.08 4.56 -8.44
N GLU A 194 -2.82 4.73 -8.82
CA GLU A 194 -2.28 4.35 -10.12
C GLU A 194 -1.44 3.08 -9.93
N SER A 195 -1.55 2.15 -10.88
CA SER A 195 -0.81 0.89 -10.89
C SER A 195 -0.52 0.47 -12.33
N TYR A 196 0.00 -0.73 -12.51
CA TYR A 196 0.29 -1.31 -13.82
C TYR A 196 0.10 -2.83 -13.77
N PHE A 197 -0.04 -3.46 -14.95
CA PHE A 197 -0.12 -4.92 -15.11
C PHE A 197 0.39 -5.37 -16.48
#